data_AF-C4LGK7-F1
#
_entry.id   AF-C4LGK7-F1
#
_cell.length_a   1.000
_cell.length_b   1.000
_cell.length_c   1.000
_cell.angle_alpha   90.00
_cell.angle_beta   90.00
_cell.angle_gamma   90.00
#
_symmetry.space_group_name_H-M   'P 1'
#
loop_
_entity.id
_entity.type
_entity.pdbx_description
1 polymer ?
#
loop_
_entity_poly.entity_id
_entity_poly.type
_entity_poly.pdbx_seq_one_letter_code
_entity_poly.pdbx_strand_id
1 'polypeptide(L)'
;MGIAREHTQAPGADSIPKAHSTPEEPSKLGAGRFAPSPSGDFHLGNLRTYTLAWLFAHSTGRRMLYRIEDIDQQRSHDSAALDQMEDLASFGMDWDSEPIKQSDRFPLYDEALHWLAERGWVYECYCSRKDIREASRAPHVAPGMYPGTCRNLTDEERHEQCAKLAEQGRKPAIRFNAHAAYEAVVGNDYATNGSHTTAPGLWTIHEDFATYGQQLDSAPSSDSTQSSVPSGYSGPVDDIVLHRGDGNWAYNLAVVVDDLTMGVDQITRGDDLLSSAPAQNFLATALHPWATHTSATTSATTSATPAVHPTRWRYNHVPLVVTKQEMKGHENTDHQLKRLAKRDGAVTVRELGHDTAWAWVARSLGHSECASAPELLQVIDLEAMSHEPVVWTPPQ
;
A
#
# COMPACT_ATOMS: atom_id res chain seq x y z
N MET A 1 -47.95 4.87 -22.78
CA MET A 1 -48.21 4.19 -21.50
C MET A 1 -47.00 3.31 -21.22
N GLY A 2 -45.90 3.75 -20.61
CA GLY A 2 -45.77 4.65 -19.47
C GLY A 2 -45.67 3.82 -18.19
N ILE A 3 -44.67 2.93 -18.08
CA ILE A 3 -44.39 2.17 -16.85
C ILE A 3 -43.33 2.97 -16.08
N ALA A 4 -43.77 3.57 -14.98
CA ALA A 4 -42.94 4.40 -14.12
C ALA A 4 -41.81 3.58 -13.49
N ARG A 5 -40.59 4.10 -13.57
CA ARG A 5 -39.47 3.68 -12.73
C ARG A 5 -39.61 4.37 -11.38
N GLU A 6 -39.74 3.60 -10.30
CA GLU A 6 -39.61 4.11 -8.95
C GLU A 6 -38.19 4.63 -8.77
N HIS A 7 -38.09 5.94 -8.53
CA HIS A 7 -36.87 6.60 -8.11
C HIS A 7 -36.53 6.13 -6.70
N THR A 8 -35.56 5.23 -6.57
CA THR A 8 -34.91 4.97 -5.29
C THR A 8 -34.05 6.19 -4.95
N GLN A 9 -34.41 6.84 -3.86
CA GLN A 9 -33.81 8.04 -3.31
C GLN A 9 -32.33 7.75 -2.96
N ALA A 10 -31.41 8.63 -3.36
CA ALA A 10 -30.01 8.54 -2.98
C ALA A 10 -29.88 8.53 -1.44
N PRO A 11 -29.02 7.67 -0.84
CA PRO A 11 -28.83 7.67 0.59
C PRO A 11 -28.19 9.00 1.02
N GLY A 12 -28.75 9.59 2.09
CA GLY A 12 -28.25 10.83 2.69
C GLY A 12 -26.89 10.64 3.35
N ALA A 13 -26.19 11.75 3.57
CA ALA A 13 -24.82 11.85 4.09
C ALA A 13 -24.59 11.32 5.53
N ASP A 14 -25.51 10.53 6.09
CA ASP A 14 -25.50 10.02 7.47
C ASP A 14 -25.21 8.50 7.56
N SER A 15 -24.78 7.84 6.49
CA SER A 15 -24.69 6.37 6.42
C SER A 15 -23.31 5.76 6.68
N ILE A 16 -22.32 6.51 7.17
CA ILE A 16 -21.01 5.93 7.54
C ILE A 16 -21.11 5.35 8.96
N PRO A 17 -20.78 4.06 9.19
CA PRO A 17 -20.68 3.49 10.53
C PRO A 17 -19.73 4.32 11.39
N LYS A 18 -20.24 4.88 12.49
CA LYS A 18 -19.46 5.72 13.41
C LYS A 18 -18.38 4.89 14.10
N ALA A 19 -17.20 5.49 14.30
CA ALA A 19 -16.14 4.91 15.12
C ALA A 19 -16.68 4.49 16.51
N HIS A 20 -16.33 3.29 16.95
CA HIS A 20 -16.73 2.74 18.25
C HIS A 20 -15.56 2.74 19.23
N SER A 21 -15.19 3.92 19.77
CA SER A 21 -14.41 3.98 21.01
C SER A 21 -14.56 5.32 21.72
N THR A 22 -14.49 5.27 23.06
CA THR A 22 -14.38 6.46 23.91
C THR A 22 -13.02 7.09 23.68
N PRO A 23 -12.86 8.42 23.84
CA PRO A 23 -11.58 9.08 23.59
C PRO A 23 -10.57 8.66 24.68
N GLU A 24 -9.85 7.57 24.46
CA GLU A 24 -8.60 7.29 25.15
C GLU A 24 -7.55 8.33 24.72
N GLU A 25 -6.66 8.67 25.65
CA GLU A 25 -5.55 9.56 25.36
C GLU A 25 -4.78 9.09 24.12
N PRO A 26 -4.35 10.01 23.24
CA PRO A 26 -3.63 9.64 22.03
C PRO A 26 -2.44 8.76 22.40
N SER A 27 -2.45 7.52 21.90
CA SER A 27 -1.31 6.62 21.93
C SER A 27 -0.03 7.41 21.61
N LYS A 28 1.01 7.28 22.44
CA LYS A 28 2.34 7.84 22.13
C LYS A 28 2.97 7.21 20.88
N LEU A 29 2.44 6.08 20.43
CA LEU A 29 2.83 5.36 19.22
C LEU A 29 1.95 5.81 18.04
N GLY A 30 2.43 5.61 16.81
CA GLY A 30 1.69 5.96 15.59
C GLY A 30 0.46 5.07 15.38
N ALA A 31 0.13 4.82 14.12
CA ALA A 31 -1.04 4.04 13.74
C ALA A 31 -0.72 2.94 12.72
N GLY A 32 -1.49 1.86 12.81
CA GLY A 32 -1.77 0.97 11.68
C GLY A 32 -2.95 1.49 10.86
N ARG A 33 -3.22 0.88 9.70
CA ARG A 33 -4.41 1.20 8.90
C ARG A 33 -4.95 0.06 8.05
N PHE A 34 -6.27 0.02 7.93
CA PHE A 34 -6.98 -0.53 6.79
C PHE A 34 -6.97 0.48 5.64
N ALA A 35 -6.66 0.01 4.44
CA ALA A 35 -6.65 0.83 3.24
C ALA A 35 -7.29 0.09 2.04
N PRO A 36 -8.58 -0.30 2.10
CA PRO A 36 -9.24 -0.98 1.00
C PRO A 36 -9.68 -0.03 -0.10
N SER A 37 -9.56 -0.50 -1.34
CA SER A 37 -10.20 0.14 -2.48
C SER A 37 -11.64 -0.38 -2.64
N PRO A 38 -12.67 0.48 -2.71
CA PRO A 38 -14.07 0.09 -2.72
C PRO A 38 -14.54 -0.32 -4.12
N SER A 39 -13.86 -1.32 -4.70
CA SER A 39 -14.03 -1.75 -6.10
C SER A 39 -14.85 -3.02 -6.30
N GLY A 40 -15.47 -3.52 -5.24
CA GLY A 40 -16.40 -4.66 -5.25
C GLY A 40 -16.42 -5.38 -3.91
N ASP A 41 -17.07 -6.55 -3.90
CA ASP A 41 -17.24 -7.36 -2.70
C ASP A 41 -15.91 -7.71 -2.01
N PHE A 42 -15.96 -7.85 -0.70
CA PHE A 42 -14.79 -8.05 0.13
C PHE A 42 -14.18 -9.44 -0.05
N HIS A 43 -12.98 -9.47 -0.60
CA HIS A 43 -12.27 -10.71 -0.95
C HIS A 43 -11.60 -11.35 0.28
N LEU A 44 -11.62 -12.66 0.39
CA LEU A 44 -11.10 -13.39 1.55
C LEU A 44 -9.60 -13.16 1.82
N GLY A 45 -8.80 -13.06 0.75
CA GLY A 45 -7.39 -12.68 0.88
C GLY A 45 -7.18 -11.28 1.48
N ASN A 46 -8.11 -10.35 1.19
CA ASN A 46 -8.09 -9.03 1.81
C ASN A 46 -8.54 -9.13 3.27
N LEU A 47 -9.61 -9.89 3.56
CA LEU A 47 -10.06 -10.13 4.94
C LEU A 47 -8.89 -10.63 5.80
N ARG A 48 -8.16 -11.67 5.36
CA ARG A 48 -6.97 -12.16 6.10
C ARG A 48 -5.89 -11.09 6.28
N THR A 49 -5.60 -10.32 5.23
CA THR A 49 -4.60 -9.25 5.30
C THR A 49 -5.00 -8.16 6.30
N TYR A 50 -6.29 -7.80 6.33
CA TYR A 50 -6.81 -6.82 7.28
C TYR A 50 -6.91 -7.39 8.69
N THR A 51 -7.28 -8.66 8.90
CA THR A 51 -7.16 -9.32 10.21
C THR A 51 -5.73 -9.21 10.73
N LEU A 52 -4.71 -9.47 9.91
CA LEU A 52 -3.32 -9.28 10.33
C LEU A 52 -2.97 -7.83 10.60
N ALA A 53 -3.43 -6.87 9.78
CA ALA A 53 -3.22 -5.45 10.04
C ALA A 53 -3.77 -5.04 11.41
N TRP A 54 -4.97 -5.51 11.75
CA TRP A 54 -5.62 -5.30 13.05
C TRP A 54 -4.82 -5.91 14.19
N LEU A 55 -4.44 -7.18 14.06
CA LEU A 55 -3.64 -7.87 15.08
C LEU A 55 -2.28 -7.19 15.32
N PHE A 56 -1.57 -6.77 14.28
CA PHE A 56 -0.29 -6.05 14.41
C PHE A 56 -0.45 -4.68 15.09
N ALA A 57 -1.48 -3.92 14.76
CA ALA A 57 -1.73 -2.62 15.36
C ALA A 57 -2.04 -2.77 16.86
N HIS A 58 -3.00 -3.62 17.20
CA HIS A 58 -3.43 -3.81 18.59
C HIS A 58 -2.37 -4.49 19.47
N SER A 59 -1.63 -5.48 18.94
CA SER A 59 -0.52 -6.13 19.69
C SER A 59 0.62 -5.16 20.04
N THR A 60 0.77 -4.08 19.27
CA THR A 60 1.78 -3.04 19.52
C THR A 60 1.21 -1.81 20.22
N GLY A 61 -0.07 -1.82 20.60
CA GLY A 61 -0.74 -0.68 21.25
C GLY A 61 -0.91 0.55 20.35
N ARG A 62 -0.86 0.36 19.02
CA ARG A 62 -1.13 1.41 18.04
C ARG A 62 -2.62 1.54 17.80
N ARG A 63 -3.02 2.73 17.34
CA ARG A 63 -4.35 2.93 16.78
C ARG A 63 -4.52 2.17 15.46
N MET A 64 -5.74 1.79 15.14
CA MET A 64 -6.16 1.30 13.84
C MET A 64 -6.98 2.38 13.12
N LEU A 65 -6.58 2.76 11.92
CA LEU A 65 -7.29 3.75 11.09
C LEU A 65 -7.94 3.09 9.88
N TYR A 66 -9.05 3.66 9.39
CA TYR A 66 -9.68 3.24 8.15
C TYR A 66 -9.53 4.30 7.06
N ARG A 67 -8.97 3.92 5.91
CA ARG A 67 -8.85 4.77 4.72
C ARG A 67 -9.48 4.11 3.50
N ILE A 68 -10.46 4.77 2.90
CA ILE A 68 -11.11 4.35 1.66
C ILE A 68 -10.22 4.78 0.48
N GLU A 69 -9.61 3.82 -0.21
CA GLU A 69 -8.72 4.05 -1.36
C GLU A 69 -9.48 4.14 -2.68
N ASP A 70 -10.15 5.28 -2.88
CA ASP A 70 -11.03 5.55 -4.03
C ASP A 70 -10.40 6.44 -5.11
N ILE A 71 -9.05 6.50 -5.17
CA ILE A 71 -8.31 7.27 -6.19
C ILE A 71 -8.71 6.93 -7.63
N ASP A 72 -9.19 5.70 -7.86
CA ASP A 72 -9.80 5.30 -9.12
C ASP A 72 -11.32 5.41 -9.01
N GLN A 73 -11.83 6.63 -9.19
CA GLN A 73 -13.25 6.93 -9.05
C GLN A 73 -14.14 6.16 -10.03
N GLN A 74 -13.61 5.68 -11.16
CA GLN A 74 -14.38 4.90 -12.12
C GLN A 74 -14.71 3.49 -11.61
N ARG A 75 -13.86 2.97 -10.73
CA ARG A 75 -14.02 1.62 -10.14
C ARG A 75 -14.51 1.67 -8.71
N SER A 76 -14.71 2.85 -8.13
CA SER A 76 -15.00 3.01 -6.70
C SER A 76 -16.49 3.28 -6.47
N HIS A 77 -17.08 2.59 -5.51
CA HIS A 77 -18.49 2.72 -5.16
C HIS A 77 -18.67 2.89 -3.66
N ASP A 78 -19.40 3.93 -3.23
CA ASP A 78 -19.63 4.19 -1.80
C ASP A 78 -20.34 3.02 -1.10
N SER A 79 -21.26 2.34 -1.78
CA SER A 79 -21.90 1.13 -1.24
C SER A 79 -20.90 0.01 -0.98
N ALA A 80 -19.87 -0.14 -1.83
CA ALA A 80 -18.84 -1.14 -1.60
C ALA A 80 -17.94 -0.76 -0.41
N ALA A 81 -17.68 0.52 -0.18
CA ALA A 81 -16.96 0.97 1.02
C ALA A 81 -17.74 0.63 2.30
N LEU A 82 -19.05 0.92 2.31
CA LEU A 82 -19.94 0.61 3.44
C LEU A 82 -20.02 -0.90 3.70
N ASP A 83 -20.26 -1.70 2.65
CA ASP A 83 -20.29 -3.17 2.76
C ASP A 83 -18.97 -3.72 3.36
N GLN A 84 -17.81 -3.21 2.92
CA GLN A 84 -16.51 -3.63 3.44
C GLN A 84 -16.30 -3.25 4.91
N MET A 85 -16.79 -2.09 5.33
CA MET A 85 -16.76 -1.65 6.73
C MET A 85 -17.66 -2.50 7.61
N GLU A 86 -18.88 -2.80 7.16
CA GLU A 86 -19.82 -3.68 7.86
C GLU A 86 -19.24 -5.10 8.00
N ASP A 87 -18.66 -5.64 6.92
CA ASP A 87 -17.98 -6.94 6.95
C ASP A 87 -16.87 -6.96 8.00
N LEU A 88 -15.95 -5.99 8.00
CA LEU A 88 -14.86 -5.93 8.99
C LEU A 88 -15.37 -5.81 10.43
N ALA A 89 -16.34 -4.93 10.66
CA ALA A 89 -16.94 -4.75 11.98
C ALA A 89 -17.63 -6.03 12.49
N SER A 90 -18.27 -6.80 11.59
CA SER A 90 -18.92 -8.07 11.95
C SER A 90 -17.96 -9.12 12.49
N PHE A 91 -16.69 -9.10 12.07
CA PHE A 91 -15.63 -9.97 12.59
C PHE A 91 -14.97 -9.45 13.88
N GLY A 92 -15.46 -8.33 14.44
CA GLY A 92 -14.92 -7.70 15.63
C GLY A 92 -13.67 -6.85 15.37
N MET A 93 -13.44 -6.41 14.14
CA MET A 93 -12.35 -5.49 13.79
C MET A 93 -12.87 -4.06 13.70
N ASP A 94 -12.42 -3.21 14.62
CA ASP A 94 -12.76 -1.80 14.75
C ASP A 94 -11.64 -0.87 14.25
N TRP A 95 -11.90 0.44 14.34
CA TRP A 95 -10.97 1.51 14.02
C TRP A 95 -11.27 2.77 14.86
N ASP A 96 -10.24 3.56 15.15
CA ASP A 96 -10.25 4.58 16.21
C ASP A 96 -10.75 5.97 15.78
N SER A 97 -10.88 6.23 14.48
CA SER A 97 -11.29 7.55 13.98
C SER A 97 -12.27 7.44 12.82
N GLU A 98 -12.94 8.55 12.51
CA GLU A 98 -13.78 8.61 11.32
C GLU A 98 -12.98 8.16 10.08
N PRO A 99 -13.51 7.23 9.26
CA PRO A 99 -12.89 6.82 8.03
C PRO A 99 -12.65 8.02 7.12
N ILE A 100 -11.50 8.03 6.45
CA ILE A 100 -11.18 9.06 5.48
C ILE A 100 -11.25 8.51 4.06
N LYS A 101 -11.60 9.38 3.11
CA LYS A 101 -11.67 9.05 1.69
C LYS A 101 -10.55 9.75 0.93
N GLN A 102 -9.87 9.04 0.03
CA GLN A 102 -8.74 9.61 -0.70
C GLN A 102 -9.16 10.73 -1.66
N SER A 103 -10.36 10.66 -2.25
CA SER A 103 -10.90 11.72 -3.11
C SER A 103 -10.97 13.08 -2.41
N ASP A 104 -11.28 13.09 -1.12
CA ASP A 104 -11.46 14.30 -0.33
C ASP A 104 -10.11 14.95 0.03
N ARG A 105 -9.01 14.25 -0.28
CA ARG A 105 -7.64 14.58 0.10
C ARG A 105 -6.76 14.92 -1.09
N PHE A 106 -7.33 14.99 -2.29
CA PHE A 106 -6.62 15.45 -3.49
C PHE A 106 -5.90 16.79 -3.32
N PRO A 107 -6.45 17.80 -2.59
CA PRO A 107 -5.70 19.02 -2.29
C PRO A 107 -4.37 18.81 -1.57
N LEU A 108 -4.28 17.81 -0.67
CA LEU A 108 -3.01 17.46 -0.01
C LEU A 108 -2.03 16.83 -0.99
N TYR A 109 -2.52 16.10 -1.99
CA TYR A 109 -1.67 15.52 -3.03
C TYR A 109 -1.12 16.60 -3.96
N ASP A 110 -1.95 17.60 -4.29
CA ASP A 110 -1.52 18.81 -5.01
C ASP A 110 -0.43 19.56 -4.24
N GLU A 111 -0.63 19.81 -2.95
CA GLU A 111 0.36 20.48 -2.09
C GLU A 111 1.68 19.69 -2.00
N ALA A 112 1.61 18.38 -1.80
CA ALA A 112 2.79 17.51 -1.76
C ALA A 112 3.54 17.51 -3.11
N LEU A 113 2.81 17.42 -4.23
CA LEU A 113 3.40 17.48 -5.56
C LEU A 113 4.05 18.85 -5.81
N HIS A 114 3.40 19.92 -5.39
CA HIS A 114 3.93 21.29 -5.52
C HIS A 114 5.22 21.45 -4.72
N TRP A 115 5.25 20.97 -3.47
CA TRP A 115 6.44 21.00 -2.62
C TRP A 115 7.63 20.31 -3.29
N LEU A 116 7.40 19.16 -3.95
CA LEU A 116 8.42 18.42 -4.68
C LEU A 116 8.87 19.19 -5.94
N ALA A 117 7.93 19.82 -6.63
CA ALA A 117 8.19 20.61 -7.83
C ALA A 117 9.03 21.86 -7.55
N GLU A 118 8.77 22.59 -6.47
CA GLU A 118 9.57 23.74 -6.03
C GLU A 118 11.05 23.38 -5.80
N ARG A 119 11.34 22.12 -5.54
CA ARG A 119 12.71 21.59 -5.32
C ARG A 119 13.33 20.96 -6.57
N GLY A 120 12.61 20.95 -7.70
CA GLY A 120 13.06 20.29 -8.91
C GLY A 120 13.08 18.75 -8.79
N TRP A 121 12.30 18.19 -7.86
CA TRP A 121 12.27 16.74 -7.60
C TRP A 121 11.16 16.01 -8.36
N VAL A 122 10.60 16.64 -9.40
CA VAL A 122 9.66 16.01 -10.33
C VAL A 122 9.95 16.42 -11.76
N TYR A 123 9.52 15.60 -12.71
CA TYR A 123 9.58 15.92 -14.14
C TYR A 123 8.44 15.25 -14.91
N GLU A 124 8.14 15.79 -16.09
CA GLU A 124 7.17 15.23 -17.02
C GLU A 124 7.74 14.00 -17.75
N CYS A 125 6.97 12.92 -17.77
CA CYS A 125 7.29 11.69 -18.47
C CYS A 125 6.31 11.48 -19.63
N TYR A 126 6.88 11.30 -20.81
CA TYR A 126 6.13 11.10 -22.05
C TYR A 126 6.07 9.62 -22.49
N CYS A 127 6.83 8.75 -21.83
CA CYS A 127 6.91 7.31 -22.15
C CYS A 127 5.56 6.61 -21.95
N SER A 128 5.20 5.75 -22.90
CA SER A 128 4.15 4.76 -22.76
C SER A 128 4.60 3.57 -21.91
N ARG A 129 3.65 2.76 -21.42
CA ARG A 129 3.96 1.48 -20.76
C ARG A 129 4.71 0.51 -21.68
N LYS A 130 4.53 0.63 -22.99
CA LYS A 130 5.26 -0.17 -23.97
C LYS A 130 6.73 0.26 -23.98
N ASP A 131 6.98 1.56 -24.10
CA ASP A 131 8.34 2.13 -24.15
C ASP A 131 9.15 1.75 -22.90
N ILE A 132 8.53 1.84 -21.72
CA ILE A 132 9.17 1.47 -20.45
C ILE A 132 9.55 -0.02 -20.44
N ARG A 133 8.60 -0.91 -20.79
CA ARG A 133 8.87 -2.36 -20.82
C ARG A 133 9.93 -2.74 -21.84
N GLU A 134 9.99 -2.05 -22.96
CA GLU A 134 11.01 -2.29 -23.99
C GLU A 134 12.39 -1.79 -23.53
N ALA A 135 12.46 -0.64 -22.88
CA ALA A 135 13.71 -0.11 -22.32
C ALA A 135 14.27 -0.98 -21.17
N SER A 136 13.41 -1.56 -20.32
CA SER A 136 13.82 -2.46 -19.22
C SER A 136 14.29 -3.84 -19.71
N ARG A 137 14.31 -4.13 -21.02
CA ARG A 137 14.90 -5.36 -21.59
C ARG A 137 16.41 -5.26 -21.82
N ALA A 138 16.99 -4.07 -21.65
CA ALA A 138 18.43 -3.88 -21.79
C ALA A 138 19.20 -4.53 -20.62
N PRO A 139 20.39 -5.13 -20.84
CA PRO A 139 21.14 -5.91 -19.83
C PRO A 139 21.54 -5.17 -18.55
N HIS A 140 21.29 -3.86 -18.44
CA HIS A 140 21.76 -2.99 -17.36
C HIS A 140 20.64 -2.23 -16.65
N VAL A 141 19.37 -2.46 -16.99
CA VAL A 141 18.21 -1.89 -16.28
C VAL A 141 17.53 -3.02 -15.53
N ALA A 142 17.45 -2.92 -14.20
CA ALA A 142 16.72 -3.90 -13.41
C ALA A 142 15.25 -3.96 -13.90
N PRO A 143 14.68 -5.15 -14.14
CA PRO A 143 13.32 -5.29 -14.63
C PRO A 143 12.33 -4.52 -13.75
N GLY A 144 11.51 -3.66 -14.36
CA GLY A 144 10.49 -2.87 -13.65
C GLY A 144 10.90 -1.44 -13.27
N MET A 145 12.20 -1.12 -13.30
CA MET A 145 12.69 0.23 -13.05
C MET A 145 12.47 1.17 -14.23
N TYR A 146 12.22 2.45 -13.95
CA TYR A 146 12.16 3.45 -14.99
C TYR A 146 13.56 3.73 -15.55
N PRO A 147 13.76 3.67 -16.89
CA PRO A 147 15.07 3.88 -17.52
C PRO A 147 15.62 5.32 -17.44
N GLY A 148 14.85 6.28 -16.92
CA GLY A 148 15.27 7.69 -16.85
C GLY A 148 15.17 8.45 -18.17
N THR A 149 14.50 7.90 -19.19
CA THR A 149 14.44 8.46 -20.56
C THR A 149 14.03 9.93 -20.61
N CYS A 150 13.06 10.34 -19.79
CA CYS A 150 12.54 11.71 -19.79
C CYS A 150 13.19 12.62 -18.74
N ARG A 151 14.12 12.11 -17.92
CA ARG A 151 14.62 12.82 -16.72
C ARG A 151 15.33 14.13 -17.06
N ASN A 152 16.10 14.13 -18.14
CA ASN A 152 17.02 15.21 -18.50
C ASN A 152 16.65 15.89 -19.82
N LEU A 153 15.38 15.80 -20.25
CA LEU A 153 14.94 16.47 -21.48
C LEU A 153 15.05 17.99 -21.34
N THR A 154 15.53 18.62 -22.40
CA THR A 154 15.54 20.08 -22.55
C THR A 154 14.13 20.64 -22.69
N ASP A 155 13.96 21.95 -22.50
CA ASP A 155 12.66 22.62 -22.70
C ASP A 155 12.08 22.40 -24.10
N GLU A 156 12.94 22.41 -25.12
CA GLU A 156 12.55 22.18 -26.51
C GLU A 156 12.05 20.73 -26.70
N GLU A 157 12.80 19.74 -26.23
CA GLU A 157 12.39 18.33 -26.30
C GLU A 157 11.10 18.08 -25.51
N ARG A 158 10.94 18.69 -24.33
CA ARG A 158 9.70 18.62 -23.55
C ARG A 158 8.52 19.18 -24.32
N HIS A 159 8.69 20.35 -24.93
CA HIS A 159 7.65 20.97 -25.75
C HIS A 159 7.24 20.09 -26.92
N GLU A 160 8.20 19.52 -27.65
CA GLU A 160 7.93 18.59 -28.75
C GLU A 160 7.19 17.33 -28.30
N GLN A 161 7.62 16.70 -27.20
CA GLN A 161 6.97 15.48 -26.69
C GLN A 161 5.57 15.77 -26.15
N CYS A 162 5.37 16.93 -25.53
CA CYS A 162 4.06 17.38 -25.09
C CYS A 162 3.11 17.57 -26.28
N ALA A 163 3.56 18.21 -27.36
CA ALA A 163 2.78 18.36 -28.59
C ALA A 163 2.40 16.99 -29.19
N LYS A 164 3.34 16.05 -29.27
CA LYS A 164 3.10 14.68 -29.78
C LYS A 164 2.08 13.91 -28.95
N LEU A 165 2.09 14.04 -27.62
CA LEU A 165 1.07 13.43 -26.75
C LEU A 165 -0.30 14.10 -26.90
N ALA A 166 -0.32 15.42 -27.05
CA ALA A 166 -1.56 16.18 -27.20
C ALA A 166 -2.31 15.79 -28.49
N GLU A 167 -1.60 15.52 -29.59
CA GLU A 167 -2.18 14.96 -30.83
C GLU A 167 -2.91 13.63 -30.61
N GLN A 168 -2.52 12.86 -29.59
CA GLN A 168 -3.14 11.60 -29.20
C GLN A 168 -4.23 11.77 -28.12
N GLY A 169 -4.55 13.02 -27.73
CA GLY A 169 -5.48 13.31 -26.63
C GLY A 169 -4.96 12.89 -25.26
N ARG A 170 -3.63 12.80 -25.08
CA ARG A 170 -2.98 12.33 -23.85
C ARG A 170 -2.19 13.47 -23.21
N LYS A 171 -1.98 13.37 -21.89
CA LYS A 171 -1.09 14.27 -21.13
C LYS A 171 0.14 13.50 -20.63
N PRO A 172 1.26 14.19 -20.37
CA PRO A 172 2.40 13.55 -19.71
C PRO A 172 2.02 13.12 -18.29
N ALA A 173 2.66 12.05 -17.82
CA ALA A 173 2.65 11.72 -16.39
C ALA A 173 3.68 12.57 -15.65
N ILE A 174 3.52 12.77 -14.35
CA ILE A 174 4.55 13.37 -13.49
C ILE A 174 5.25 12.26 -12.72
N ARG A 175 6.58 12.21 -12.81
CA ARG A 175 7.42 11.28 -12.06
C ARG A 175 8.17 12.02 -10.97
N PHE A 176 8.43 11.29 -9.89
CA PHE A 176 9.41 11.66 -8.90
C PHE A 176 10.82 11.55 -9.48
N ASN A 177 11.69 12.51 -9.20
CA ASN A 177 13.10 12.51 -9.56
C ASN A 177 13.91 12.05 -8.36
N ALA A 178 14.01 10.74 -8.16
CA ALA A 178 14.74 10.18 -7.04
C ALA A 178 16.20 10.60 -7.04
N HIS A 179 16.78 10.76 -8.23
CA HIS A 179 18.17 11.18 -8.40
C HIS A 179 18.40 12.61 -7.92
N ALA A 180 17.53 13.56 -8.29
CA ALA A 180 17.65 14.95 -7.83
C ALA A 180 17.37 15.09 -6.33
N ALA A 181 16.52 14.23 -5.77
CA ALA A 181 16.20 14.25 -4.34
C ALA A 181 17.27 13.57 -3.45
N TYR A 182 18.06 12.64 -4.00
CA TYR A 182 18.90 11.72 -3.22
C TYR A 182 19.82 12.39 -2.21
N GLU A 183 20.67 13.32 -2.65
CA GLU A 183 21.63 14.00 -1.78
C GLU A 183 20.94 14.76 -0.64
N ALA A 184 19.80 15.40 -0.92
CA ALA A 184 19.05 16.15 0.09
C ALA A 184 18.35 15.24 1.11
N VAL A 185 17.84 14.09 0.67
CA VAL A 185 17.18 13.10 1.54
C VAL A 185 18.22 12.38 2.40
N VAL A 186 19.28 11.85 1.79
CA VAL A 186 20.34 11.12 2.51
C VAL A 186 21.13 12.04 3.42
N GLY A 187 21.44 13.26 2.97
CA GLY A 187 22.19 14.24 3.76
C GLY A 187 21.47 14.71 5.03
N ASN A 188 20.14 14.62 5.08
CA ASN A 188 19.34 14.99 6.25
C ASN A 188 19.11 13.83 7.23
N ASP A 189 19.16 12.57 6.80
CA ASP A 189 18.77 11.41 7.62
C ASP A 189 19.83 10.33 7.82
N TYR A 190 20.86 10.25 6.97
CA TYR A 190 21.88 9.20 7.00
C TYR A 190 23.30 9.77 7.03
N ALA A 191 23.77 10.12 8.22
CA ALA A 191 25.22 10.22 8.47
C ALA A 191 25.75 8.83 8.84
N THR A 192 26.28 8.05 7.88
CA THR A 192 27.48 7.22 8.09
C THR A 192 28.01 6.60 6.80
N ASN A 193 29.29 6.91 6.53
CA ASN A 193 30.29 6.18 5.74
C ASN A 193 30.03 5.84 4.26
N GLY A 194 30.51 6.75 3.41
CA GLY A 194 31.47 6.36 2.37
C GLY A 194 31.04 6.53 0.92
N SER A 195 31.77 7.40 0.23
CA SER A 195 31.87 7.56 -1.23
C SER A 195 30.67 8.22 -1.93
N HIS A 196 30.92 9.43 -2.45
CA HIS A 196 30.09 10.09 -3.45
C HIS A 196 29.77 9.13 -4.60
N THR A 197 28.52 8.67 -4.67
CA THR A 197 27.96 8.03 -5.86
C THR A 197 26.70 8.80 -6.22
N THR A 198 26.76 9.54 -7.33
CA THR A 198 25.66 10.34 -7.88
C THR A 198 24.59 9.45 -8.52
N ALA A 199 24.13 8.38 -7.88
CA ALA A 199 23.01 7.57 -8.33
C ALA A 199 22.24 7.08 -7.11
N PRO A 200 20.90 7.21 -7.08
CA PRO A 200 20.11 6.63 -6.02
C PRO A 200 20.34 5.10 -6.03
N GLY A 201 20.83 4.59 -4.90
CA GLY A 201 21.15 3.19 -4.72
C GLY A 201 19.98 2.40 -4.14
N LEU A 202 20.31 1.50 -3.23
CA LEU A 202 19.33 0.79 -2.42
C LEU A 202 18.84 1.69 -1.28
N TRP A 203 17.57 1.53 -0.92
CA TRP A 203 16.97 2.12 0.28
C TRP A 203 16.47 0.99 1.17
N THR A 204 16.84 1.05 2.44
CA THR A 204 16.49 0.03 3.43
C THR A 204 15.31 0.51 4.26
N ILE A 205 14.24 -0.28 4.29
CA ILE A 205 13.10 -0.09 5.18
C ILE A 205 13.21 -1.02 6.39
N HIS A 206 12.57 -0.67 7.50
CA HIS A 206 12.39 -1.61 8.61
C HIS A 206 11.23 -2.55 8.31
N GLU A 207 11.55 -3.84 8.27
CA GLU A 207 10.62 -4.91 7.99
C GLU A 207 10.50 -5.78 9.23
N ASP A 208 9.35 -5.74 9.88
CA ASP A 208 9.06 -6.53 11.08
C ASP A 208 8.55 -7.93 10.69
N PHE A 209 7.97 -8.08 9.49
CA PHE A 209 7.48 -9.37 8.98
C PHE A 209 7.55 -9.45 7.44
N ALA A 210 8.39 -10.33 6.86
CA ALA A 210 8.43 -10.55 5.41
C ALA A 210 8.50 -12.03 5.02
N THR A 211 7.93 -12.38 3.85
CA THR A 211 7.87 -13.76 3.36
C THR A 211 9.21 -14.33 2.88
N TYR A 212 9.46 -15.62 3.11
CA TYR A 212 10.73 -16.30 2.80
C TYR A 212 11.13 -16.23 1.31
N GLY A 213 10.16 -16.20 0.39
CA GLY A 213 10.41 -16.25 -1.05
C GLY A 213 10.96 -14.95 -1.66
N GLN A 214 10.90 -13.82 -0.96
CA GLN A 214 11.35 -12.50 -1.45
C GLN A 214 12.63 -12.00 -0.76
N GLN A 215 13.20 -12.77 0.18
CA GLN A 215 14.38 -12.39 0.98
C GLN A 215 15.72 -12.84 0.36
N LEU A 216 15.70 -13.35 -0.88
CA LEU A 216 16.79 -14.14 -1.47
C LEU A 216 18.06 -13.37 -1.89
N ASP A 217 18.16 -12.05 -1.69
CA ASP A 217 19.39 -11.30 -2.03
C ASP A 217 20.35 -11.04 -0.85
N SER A 218 20.00 -11.50 0.36
CA SER A 218 20.94 -11.57 1.49
C SER A 218 21.22 -13.03 1.82
N ALA A 219 22.27 -13.60 1.22
CA ALA A 219 22.70 -14.97 1.48
C ALA A 219 22.86 -15.21 3.00
N PRO A 220 22.21 -16.25 3.58
CA PRO A 220 22.45 -16.61 4.97
C PRO A 220 23.87 -17.18 5.07
N SER A 221 24.68 -16.59 5.96
CA SER A 221 25.95 -17.20 6.35
C SER A 221 25.65 -18.58 6.95
N SER A 222 26.42 -19.60 6.57
CA SER A 222 26.15 -21.01 6.87
C SER A 222 26.32 -21.44 8.34
N ASP A 223 26.19 -20.51 9.28
CA ASP A 223 26.44 -20.76 10.70
C ASP A 223 25.49 -19.92 11.57
N SER A 224 24.23 -20.33 11.70
CA SER A 224 23.39 -19.97 12.85
C SER A 224 22.13 -20.83 12.94
N THR A 225 22.05 -21.64 13.98
CA THR A 225 20.80 -22.23 14.52
C THR A 225 19.95 -21.19 15.26
N GLN A 226 19.89 -19.96 14.73
CA GLN A 226 19.05 -18.88 15.22
C GLN A 226 18.33 -18.26 14.03
N SER A 227 16.99 -18.28 14.08
CA SER A 227 16.13 -17.49 13.22
C SER A 227 16.37 -16.02 13.56
N SER A 228 17.15 -15.32 12.76
CA SER A 228 17.30 -13.87 12.82
C SER A 228 16.99 -13.31 11.45
N VAL A 229 15.72 -12.96 11.22
CA VAL A 229 15.30 -12.15 10.09
C VAL A 229 16.17 -10.88 10.08
N PRO A 230 16.96 -10.58 9.04
CA PRO A 230 17.65 -9.30 8.93
C PRO A 230 16.61 -8.18 9.12
N SER A 231 16.88 -7.22 10.00
CA SER A 231 15.95 -6.18 10.45
C SER A 231 15.65 -5.09 9.41
N GLY A 232 15.41 -5.49 8.16
CA GLY A 232 15.05 -4.60 7.07
C GLY A 232 15.10 -5.24 5.69
N TYR A 233 14.34 -4.65 4.77
CA TYR A 233 14.34 -5.00 3.35
C TYR A 233 14.99 -3.85 2.56
N SER A 234 15.97 -4.19 1.70
CA SER A 234 16.63 -3.21 0.84
C SER A 234 16.21 -3.42 -0.61
N GLY A 235 15.75 -2.35 -1.25
CA GLY A 235 15.41 -2.39 -2.67
C GLY A 235 15.69 -1.06 -3.35
N PRO A 236 15.57 -1.02 -4.69
CA PRO A 236 15.97 0.14 -5.46
C PRO A 236 15.04 1.33 -5.21
N VAL A 237 15.60 2.53 -5.25
CA VAL A 237 14.82 3.76 -5.36
C VAL A 237 14.59 4.08 -6.84
N ASP A 238 13.33 4.20 -7.24
CA ASP A 238 12.92 4.45 -8.62
C ASP A 238 12.28 5.83 -8.82
N ASP A 239 12.27 6.30 -10.07
CA ASP A 239 11.51 7.47 -10.51
C ASP A 239 10.03 7.09 -10.70
N ILE A 240 9.37 6.80 -9.59
CA ILE A 240 7.96 6.38 -9.54
C ILE A 240 7.02 7.47 -10.06
N VAL A 241 5.90 7.03 -10.67
CA VAL A 241 4.84 7.95 -11.11
C VAL A 241 4.09 8.48 -9.89
N LEU A 242 3.89 9.81 -9.85
CA LEU A 242 3.14 10.53 -8.80
C LEU A 242 1.77 10.99 -9.30
N HIS A 243 1.69 11.43 -10.55
CA HIS A 243 0.44 11.84 -11.20
C HIS A 243 0.40 11.25 -12.61
N ARG A 244 -0.73 10.65 -12.98
CA ARG A 244 -0.86 9.89 -14.23
C ARG A 244 -1.25 10.81 -15.38
N GLY A 245 -0.91 10.40 -16.60
CA GLY A 245 -1.25 11.14 -17.83
C GLY A 245 -2.75 11.15 -18.17
N ASP A 246 -3.58 10.39 -17.45
CA ASP A 246 -5.04 10.44 -17.54
C ASP A 246 -5.67 11.40 -16.51
N GLY A 247 -4.86 12.08 -15.70
CA GLY A 247 -5.32 13.04 -14.70
C GLY A 247 -5.62 12.45 -13.33
N ASN A 248 -5.48 11.13 -13.14
CA ASN A 248 -5.63 10.53 -11.82
C ASN A 248 -4.31 10.57 -11.04
N TRP A 249 -4.42 10.68 -9.71
CA TRP A 249 -3.29 10.48 -8.81
C TRP A 249 -2.74 9.05 -8.90
N ALA A 250 -1.43 8.90 -8.78
CA ALA A 250 -0.81 7.59 -8.70
C ALA A 250 -0.86 7.08 -7.25
N TYR A 251 -1.05 5.76 -7.12
CA TYR A 251 -1.09 5.08 -5.83
C TYR A 251 0.12 5.44 -4.93
N ASN A 252 1.31 5.52 -5.52
CA ASN A 252 2.54 5.80 -4.76
C ASN A 252 2.53 7.16 -4.05
N LEU A 253 1.95 8.21 -4.66
CA LEU A 253 1.86 9.50 -3.98
C LEU A 253 0.77 9.48 -2.92
N ALA A 254 -0.43 9.01 -3.29
CA ALA A 254 -1.59 9.03 -2.41
C ALA A 254 -1.33 8.26 -1.09
N VAL A 255 -0.80 7.03 -1.20
CA VAL A 255 -0.52 6.19 -0.02
C VAL A 255 0.51 6.85 0.91
N VAL A 256 1.56 7.47 0.35
CA VAL A 256 2.63 8.10 1.13
C VAL A 256 2.15 9.36 1.83
N VAL A 257 1.43 10.23 1.11
CA VAL A 257 0.88 11.47 1.67
C VAL A 257 -0.10 11.16 2.80
N ASP A 258 -0.95 10.17 2.60
CA ASP A 258 -1.93 9.76 3.61
C ASP A 258 -1.26 9.12 4.82
N ASP A 259 -0.34 8.17 4.63
CA ASP A 259 0.34 7.54 5.76
C ASP A 259 1.12 8.58 6.59
N LEU A 260 1.80 9.55 5.96
CA LEU A 260 2.46 10.67 6.64
C LEU A 260 1.50 11.52 7.46
N THR A 261 0.41 11.99 6.85
CA THR A 261 -0.49 12.98 7.46
C THR A 261 -1.51 12.36 8.43
N MET A 262 -1.73 11.05 8.36
CA MET A 262 -2.51 10.28 9.33
C MET A 262 -1.68 9.83 10.54
N GLY A 263 -0.35 9.99 10.50
CA GLY A 263 0.55 9.48 11.53
C GLY A 263 0.63 7.95 11.53
N VAL A 264 0.47 7.32 10.37
CA VAL A 264 0.69 5.88 10.19
C VAL A 264 2.19 5.60 10.26
N ASP A 265 2.57 4.61 11.06
CA ASP A 265 3.93 4.12 11.17
C ASP A 265 4.02 2.59 11.16
N GLN A 266 2.89 1.88 11.04
CA GLN A 266 2.87 0.43 10.86
C GLN A 266 2.03 0.05 9.63
N ILE A 267 2.70 -0.45 8.60
CA ILE A 267 2.15 -0.70 7.28
C ILE A 267 2.08 -2.20 7.05
N THR A 268 0.89 -2.78 7.27
CA THR A 268 0.60 -4.16 6.93
C THR A 268 -0.08 -4.25 5.57
N ARG A 269 0.44 -5.11 4.68
CA ARG A 269 -0.09 -5.34 3.32
C ARG A 269 0.45 -6.65 2.73
N GLY A 270 -0.10 -7.08 1.60
CA GLY A 270 0.37 -8.27 0.90
C GLY A 270 1.83 -8.16 0.42
N ASP A 271 2.53 -9.29 0.37
CA ASP A 271 3.94 -9.37 -0.04
C ASP A 271 4.21 -9.03 -1.51
N ASP A 272 3.18 -8.98 -2.37
CA ASP A 272 3.29 -8.47 -3.73
C ASP A 272 3.66 -6.99 -3.80
N LEU A 273 3.54 -6.25 -2.69
CA LEU A 273 3.91 -4.84 -2.59
C LEU A 273 5.29 -4.60 -1.96
N LEU A 274 6.01 -5.65 -1.54
CA LEU A 274 7.31 -5.54 -0.86
C LEU A 274 8.34 -4.75 -1.68
N SER A 275 8.48 -5.06 -2.96
CA SER A 275 9.43 -4.38 -3.86
C SER A 275 9.15 -2.88 -4.06
N SER A 276 7.92 -2.43 -3.80
CA SER A 276 7.55 -1.01 -3.87
C SER A 276 7.87 -0.22 -2.60
N ALA A 277 8.07 -0.91 -1.48
CA ALA A 277 8.22 -0.30 -0.16
C ALA A 277 9.43 0.64 -0.06
N PRO A 278 10.63 0.30 -0.59
CA PRO A 278 11.78 1.19 -0.56
C PRO A 278 11.55 2.52 -1.26
N ALA A 279 11.01 2.50 -2.48
CA ALA A 279 10.72 3.72 -3.25
C ALA A 279 9.65 4.59 -2.57
N GLN A 280 8.61 3.96 -2.00
CA GLN A 280 7.57 4.69 -1.26
C GLN A 280 8.11 5.29 0.05
N ASN A 281 8.94 4.57 0.80
CA ASN A 281 9.54 5.08 2.03
C ASN A 281 10.53 6.22 1.74
N PHE A 282 11.31 6.12 0.66
CA PHE A 282 12.17 7.20 0.22
C PHE A 282 11.37 8.46 -0.19
N LEU A 283 10.28 8.31 -0.95
CA LEU A 283 9.36 9.41 -1.24
C LEU A 283 8.75 10.00 0.03
N ALA A 284 8.36 9.15 0.98
CA ALA A 284 7.84 9.60 2.27
C ALA A 284 8.87 10.43 3.02
N THR A 285 10.14 10.01 3.00
CA THR A 285 11.24 10.73 3.65
C THR A 285 11.44 12.10 3.02
N ALA A 286 11.40 12.18 1.68
CA ALA A 286 11.43 13.44 0.96
C ALA A 286 10.26 14.39 1.32
N LEU A 287 9.07 13.83 1.58
CA LEU A 287 7.86 14.59 1.92
C LEU A 287 7.65 14.82 3.43
N HIS A 288 8.43 14.18 4.31
CA HIS A 288 8.24 14.32 5.75
C HIS A 288 8.38 15.78 6.25
N PRO A 289 9.35 16.58 5.78
CA PRO A 289 9.40 18.00 6.11
C PRO A 289 8.14 18.75 5.70
N TRP A 290 7.54 18.44 4.54
CA TRP A 290 6.26 19.05 4.15
C TRP A 290 5.14 18.68 5.13
N ALA A 291 4.97 17.39 5.42
CA ALA A 291 3.89 16.90 6.28
C ALA A 291 3.96 17.50 7.70
N THR A 292 5.16 17.65 8.27
CA THR A 292 5.34 18.28 9.59
C THR A 292 4.91 19.75 9.63
N HIS A 293 5.16 20.53 8.57
CA HIS A 293 4.70 21.92 8.48
C HIS A 293 3.17 22.02 8.27
N THR A 294 2.60 21.13 7.46
CA THR A 294 1.15 21.07 7.22
C THR A 294 0.38 20.72 8.50
N SER A 295 0.84 19.72 9.26
CA SER A 295 0.24 19.36 10.56
C SER A 295 0.28 20.52 11.57
N ALA A 296 1.39 21.29 11.61
CA ALA A 296 1.51 22.42 12.52
C ALA A 296 0.53 23.57 12.21
N THR A 297 0.17 23.76 10.94
CA THR A 297 -0.74 24.82 10.50
C THR A 297 -2.21 24.48 10.78
N THR A 298 -2.58 23.20 10.73
CA THR A 298 -3.96 22.71 10.93
C THR A 298 -4.31 22.45 12.41
N SER A 299 -3.30 22.24 13.26
CA SER A 299 -3.45 21.87 14.68
C SER A 299 -4.05 22.95 15.61
N ALA A 300 -4.51 24.10 15.08
CA ALA A 300 -5.19 25.11 15.89
C ALA A 300 -6.60 24.69 16.34
N THR A 301 -7.20 23.66 15.73
CA THR A 301 -8.61 23.27 15.99
C THR A 301 -8.84 21.75 16.15
N THR A 302 -7.91 20.88 15.75
CA THR A 302 -8.06 19.42 15.86
C THR A 302 -6.82 18.75 16.46
N SER A 303 -7.04 17.71 17.26
CA SER A 303 -6.01 16.84 17.85
C SER A 303 -5.33 15.98 16.77
N ALA A 304 -4.61 16.62 15.85
CA ALA A 304 -3.90 15.94 14.78
C ALA A 304 -2.65 15.24 15.34
N THR A 305 -2.49 13.95 15.03
CA THR A 305 -1.28 13.20 15.35
C THR A 305 -0.13 13.72 14.47
N PRO A 306 1.04 14.03 15.03
CA PRO A 306 2.17 14.48 14.24
C PRO A 306 2.63 13.39 13.28
N ALA A 307 3.13 13.80 12.11
CA ALA A 307 3.75 12.89 11.16
C ALA A 307 4.93 12.15 11.81
N VAL A 308 4.97 10.81 11.65
CA VAL A 308 6.07 9.99 12.12
C VAL A 308 7.13 9.93 11.04
N HIS A 309 8.40 10.10 11.44
CA HIS A 309 9.52 10.03 10.51
C HIS A 309 9.55 8.66 9.79
N PRO A 310 9.65 8.61 8.45
CA PRO A 310 9.58 7.35 7.68
C PRO A 310 10.67 6.31 7.99
N THR A 311 11.82 6.74 8.51
CA THR A 311 12.85 5.83 9.05
C THR A 311 12.40 5.06 10.29
N ARG A 312 11.25 5.41 10.88
CA ARG A 312 10.63 4.67 11.99
C ARG A 312 9.43 3.85 11.57
N TRP A 313 9.02 3.92 10.31
CA TRP A 313 7.91 3.11 9.81
C TRP A 313 8.30 1.63 9.85
N ARG A 314 7.34 0.80 10.25
CA ARG A 314 7.43 -0.65 10.33
C ARG A 314 6.58 -1.26 9.24
N TYR A 315 7.16 -2.10 8.41
CA TYR A 315 6.41 -2.83 7.38
C TYR A 315 6.18 -4.27 7.81
N ASN A 316 4.98 -4.77 7.50
CA ASN A 316 4.60 -6.17 7.62
C ASN A 316 4.04 -6.64 6.27
N HIS A 317 4.89 -7.20 5.42
CA HIS A 317 4.52 -7.81 4.15
C HIS A 317 4.06 -9.26 4.36
N VAL A 318 2.75 -9.44 4.50
CA VAL A 318 2.14 -10.72 4.86
C VAL A 318 1.93 -11.65 3.67
N PRO A 319 1.95 -12.99 3.85
CA PRO A 319 1.87 -13.92 2.75
C PRO A 319 0.51 -13.85 2.05
N LEU A 320 0.54 -13.88 0.73
CA LEU A 320 -0.68 -13.92 -0.08
C LEU A 320 -1.44 -15.24 0.08
N VAL A 321 -2.74 -15.15 -0.14
CA VAL A 321 -3.58 -16.31 -0.38
C VAL A 321 -3.47 -16.69 -1.86
N VAL A 322 -3.10 -17.94 -2.13
CA VAL A 322 -2.76 -18.44 -3.47
C VAL A 322 -3.56 -19.69 -3.85
N THR A 323 -3.70 -19.96 -5.14
CA THR A 323 -4.22 -21.22 -5.67
C THR A 323 -3.11 -22.04 -6.30
N LYS A 324 -3.26 -23.37 -6.26
CA LYS A 324 -2.43 -24.30 -7.05
C LYS A 324 -3.06 -24.45 -8.43
N GLN A 325 -2.41 -23.96 -9.48
CA GLN A 325 -2.84 -24.22 -10.85
C GLN A 325 -1.97 -25.32 -11.49
N GLU A 326 -2.61 -26.34 -12.06
CA GLU A 326 -1.95 -27.33 -12.89
C GLU A 326 -1.50 -26.70 -14.23
N MET A 327 -0.24 -26.88 -14.60
CA MET A 327 0.22 -26.55 -15.94
C MET A 327 -0.26 -27.61 -16.93
N LYS A 328 -1.17 -27.24 -17.84
CA LYS A 328 -1.46 -28.07 -19.02
C LYS A 328 -0.24 -28.06 -19.95
N GLY A 329 0.56 -29.14 -19.93
CA GLY A 329 1.40 -29.45 -21.08
C GLY A 329 2.78 -30.07 -20.87
N HIS A 330 3.28 -30.31 -19.64
CA HIS A 330 4.56 -31.01 -19.43
C HIS A 330 4.38 -32.17 -18.45
N GLU A 331 5.00 -33.33 -18.74
CA GLU A 331 4.93 -34.59 -17.96
C GLU A 331 5.55 -34.49 -16.55
N ASN A 332 5.86 -33.28 -16.07
CA ASN A 332 6.17 -32.96 -14.68
C ASN A 332 5.15 -31.90 -14.20
N THR A 333 4.31 -32.28 -13.24
CA THR A 333 3.29 -31.41 -12.62
C THR A 333 3.92 -30.41 -11.66
N ASP A 334 4.68 -29.45 -12.19
CA ASP A 334 5.11 -28.29 -11.43
C ASP A 334 3.92 -27.33 -11.27
N HIS A 335 3.45 -27.15 -10.03
CA HIS A 335 2.27 -26.33 -9.75
C HIS A 335 2.71 -24.89 -9.56
N GLN A 336 2.28 -23.98 -10.43
CA GLN A 336 2.53 -22.55 -10.21
C GLN A 336 1.53 -22.01 -9.18
N LEU A 337 2.05 -21.40 -8.12
CA LEU A 337 1.24 -20.63 -7.17
C LEU A 337 0.84 -19.30 -7.81
N LYS A 338 -0.45 -18.98 -7.80
CA LYS A 338 -0.97 -17.68 -8.25
C LYS A 338 -1.84 -17.07 -7.19
N ARG A 339 -1.82 -15.74 -7.10
CA ARG A 339 -2.72 -14.99 -6.20
C ARG A 339 -4.17 -15.37 -6.45
N LEU A 340 -4.89 -15.70 -5.37
CA LEU A 340 -6.31 -15.99 -5.36
C LEU A 340 -7.09 -14.82 -5.96
N ALA A 341 -8.03 -15.11 -6.86
CA ALA A 341 -8.88 -14.12 -7.48
C ALA A 341 -10.30 -14.67 -7.70
N LYS A 342 -11.25 -13.79 -8.05
CA LYS A 342 -12.66 -14.13 -8.32
C LYS A 342 -12.87 -15.27 -9.34
N ARG A 343 -11.91 -15.50 -10.23
CA ARG A 343 -11.95 -16.61 -11.21
C ARG A 343 -11.79 -18.00 -10.58
N ASP A 344 -11.37 -18.07 -9.32
CA ASP A 344 -11.00 -19.30 -8.64
C ASP A 344 -12.14 -19.85 -7.74
N GLY A 345 -13.36 -19.29 -7.83
CA GLY A 345 -14.56 -19.75 -7.15
C GLY A 345 -15.18 -18.69 -6.23
N ALA A 346 -16.03 -19.14 -5.29
CA ALA A 346 -16.57 -18.30 -4.21
C ALA A 346 -15.43 -17.90 -3.27
N VAL A 347 -15.03 -16.63 -3.31
CA VAL A 347 -13.84 -16.10 -2.61
C VAL A 347 -14.12 -14.78 -1.91
N THR A 348 -15.38 -14.35 -1.88
CA THR A 348 -15.82 -13.14 -1.18
C THR A 348 -16.60 -13.50 0.08
N VAL A 349 -16.62 -12.60 1.06
CA VAL A 349 -17.38 -12.79 2.31
C VAL A 349 -18.87 -13.02 2.01
N ARG A 350 -19.43 -12.24 1.08
CA ARG A 350 -20.83 -12.37 0.63
C ARG A 350 -21.16 -13.75 0.04
N GLU A 351 -20.24 -14.35 -0.73
CA GLU A 351 -20.46 -15.67 -1.33
C GLU A 351 -20.26 -16.81 -0.33
N LEU A 352 -19.28 -16.70 0.57
CA LEU A 352 -18.93 -17.75 1.54
C LEU A 352 -19.86 -17.75 2.78
N GLY A 353 -20.40 -16.59 3.12
CA GLY A 353 -21.05 -16.33 4.40
C GLY A 353 -20.03 -16.03 5.51
N HIS A 354 -20.50 -15.25 6.49
CA HIS A 354 -19.70 -14.76 7.62
C HIS A 354 -18.90 -15.88 8.33
N ASP A 355 -19.60 -16.90 8.84
CA ASP A 355 -18.98 -17.95 9.67
C ASP A 355 -17.96 -18.78 8.89
N THR A 356 -18.25 -19.10 7.63
CA THR A 356 -17.35 -19.83 6.74
C THR A 356 -16.09 -19.02 6.45
N ALA A 357 -16.24 -17.73 6.15
CA ALA A 357 -15.12 -16.84 5.88
C ALA A 357 -14.23 -16.70 7.13
N TRP A 358 -14.83 -16.50 8.30
CA TRP A 358 -14.09 -16.39 9.56
C TRP A 358 -13.37 -17.69 9.92
N ALA A 359 -14.07 -18.83 9.89
CA ALA A 359 -13.48 -20.13 10.20
C ALA A 359 -12.29 -20.46 9.29
N TRP A 360 -12.32 -19.97 8.04
CA TRP A 360 -11.18 -20.07 7.14
C TRP A 360 -10.01 -19.19 7.58
N VAL A 361 -10.26 -17.91 7.89
CA VAL A 361 -9.22 -16.97 8.35
C VAL A 361 -8.55 -17.49 9.61
N ALA A 362 -9.33 -17.84 10.63
CA ALA A 362 -8.88 -18.38 11.91
C ALA A 362 -7.99 -19.62 11.70
N ARG A 363 -8.45 -20.58 10.87
CA ARG A 363 -7.66 -21.77 10.51
C ARG A 363 -6.38 -21.42 9.74
N SER A 364 -6.43 -20.44 8.84
CA SER A 364 -5.25 -20.00 8.06
C SER A 364 -4.15 -19.39 8.92
N LEU A 365 -4.51 -18.99 10.15
CA LEU A 365 -3.62 -18.42 11.16
C LEU A 365 -3.30 -19.44 12.27
N GLY A 366 -3.72 -20.70 12.13
CA GLY A 366 -3.41 -21.78 13.08
C GLY A 366 -4.36 -21.87 14.29
N HIS A 367 -5.42 -21.07 14.33
CA HIS A 367 -6.30 -20.88 15.48
C HIS A 367 -7.77 -21.12 15.12
N SER A 368 -8.09 -22.32 14.64
CA SER A 368 -9.46 -22.67 14.19
C SER A 368 -10.55 -22.58 15.26
N GLU A 369 -10.15 -22.53 16.53
CA GLU A 369 -11.00 -22.42 17.70
C GLU A 369 -11.50 -20.99 17.97
N CYS A 370 -10.82 -19.97 17.45
CA CYS A 370 -11.20 -18.56 17.67
C CYS A 370 -12.42 -18.20 16.83
N ALA A 371 -13.43 -17.61 17.45
CA ALA A 371 -14.69 -17.19 16.83
C ALA A 371 -14.67 -15.73 16.36
N SER A 372 -13.65 -14.94 16.73
CA SER A 372 -13.53 -13.53 16.35
C SER A 372 -12.10 -13.01 16.37
N ALA A 373 -11.85 -11.85 15.77
CA ALA A 373 -10.52 -11.22 15.78
C ALA A 373 -10.05 -10.85 17.20
N PRO A 374 -10.90 -10.34 18.11
CA PRO A 374 -10.51 -10.12 19.50
C PRO A 374 -10.10 -11.38 20.26
N GLU A 375 -10.74 -12.53 20.03
CA GLU A 375 -10.31 -13.80 20.62
C GLU A 375 -8.95 -14.22 20.08
N LEU A 376 -8.75 -14.08 18.76
CA LEU A 376 -7.49 -14.40 18.11
C LEU A 376 -6.34 -13.54 18.65
N LEU A 377 -6.56 -12.24 18.88
CA LEU A 377 -5.58 -11.32 19.46
C LEU A 377 -5.05 -11.77 20.82
N GLN A 378 -5.84 -12.47 21.61
CA GLN A 378 -5.43 -12.93 22.96
C GLN A 378 -4.47 -14.12 22.91
N VAL A 379 -4.46 -14.87 21.81
CA VAL A 379 -3.77 -16.17 21.74
C VAL A 379 -2.72 -16.25 20.65
N ILE A 380 -2.80 -15.40 19.62
CA ILE A 380 -1.90 -15.47 18.47
C ILE A 380 -0.49 -15.00 18.84
N ASP A 381 0.50 -15.79 18.43
CA ASP A 381 1.90 -15.39 18.41
C ASP A 381 2.26 -14.94 16.99
N LEU A 382 2.26 -13.62 16.78
CA LEU A 382 2.55 -13.02 15.47
C LEU A 382 4.02 -13.23 15.04
N GLU A 383 4.94 -13.40 15.99
CA GLU A 383 6.36 -13.66 15.69
C GLU A 383 6.58 -15.11 15.24
N ALA A 384 5.74 -16.03 15.71
CA ALA A 384 5.77 -17.44 15.31
C ALA A 384 4.91 -17.76 14.06
N MET A 385 4.24 -16.77 13.48
CA MET A 385 3.36 -16.97 12.33
C MET A 385 4.15 -17.46 11.10
N SER A 386 3.59 -18.38 10.31
CA SER A 386 4.20 -18.83 9.07
C SER A 386 4.39 -17.70 8.04
N HIS A 387 5.57 -17.67 7.42
CA HIS A 387 5.95 -16.75 6.35
C HIS A 387 5.68 -17.33 4.95
N GLU A 388 5.11 -18.54 4.87
CA GLU A 388 4.79 -19.22 3.61
C GLU A 388 3.43 -18.75 3.04
N PRO A 389 3.25 -18.74 1.71
CA PRO A 389 1.96 -18.47 1.08
C PRO A 389 0.86 -19.43 1.57
N VAL A 390 -0.35 -18.89 1.78
CA VAL A 390 -1.49 -19.69 2.21
C VAL A 390 -2.22 -20.24 1.00
N VAL A 391 -2.26 -21.57 0.86
CA VAL A 391 -2.99 -22.21 -0.24
C VAL A 391 -4.49 -22.21 0.06
N TRP A 392 -5.26 -21.54 -0.79
CA TRP A 392 -6.70 -21.59 -0.79
C TRP A 392 -7.20 -23.00 -1.07
N THR A 393 -8.02 -23.50 -0.16
CA THR A 393 -8.80 -24.73 -0.34
C THR A 393 -10.25 -24.37 -0.08
N PRO A 394 -11.14 -24.48 -1.09
CA PRO A 394 -12.56 -24.19 -0.90
C PRO A 394 -13.15 -25.00 0.26
N PRO A 395 -14.05 -24.39 1.07
CA PRO A 395 -14.84 -25.14 2.05
C PRO A 395 -15.62 -26.25 1.34
N GLN A 396 -15.69 -27.44 1.97
CA GLN A 396 -16.43 -28.60 1.45
C GLN A 396 -17.92 -28.50 1.72
#